data_AF-A0A7C2ZXW0-F1
#
_entry.id   AF-A0A7C2ZXW0-F1
#
_cell.length_a   1.000
_cell.length_b   1.000
_cell.length_c   1.000
_cell.angle_alpha   90.00
_cell.angle_beta   90.00
_cell.angle_gamma   90.00
#
_symmetry.space_group_name_H-M   'P 1'
#
loop_
_entity.id
_entity.type
_entity.pdbx_description
1 polymer ?
#
loop_
_entity_poly.entity_id
_entity_poly.type
_entity_poly.pdbx_seq_one_letter_code
_entity_poly.pdbx_strand_id
1 'polypeptide(L)'
;MNKFKMKIVKKKNRKRARISHLRKPEEMGLEQWQIALRRQVAHEQKLRLKNVGGEPVFSEFRVTNPRTGGEYRVAIRGEGLGDNYCSCPDFAVNTLGTCKHIEFTLARLRTRSGGKKALAAGFTPPYSEVYLRYGARRQVVFHAGGGCPAALRRLAGKYFGADGILTADGYGRFEVFLREAGRFDHDL
;
A
#
# COMPACT_ATOMS: atom_id res chain seq x y z
N MET A 1 11.66 -15.45 56.24
CA MET A 1 11.34 -15.81 54.84
C MET A 1 9.86 -15.56 54.59
N ASN A 2 9.48 -14.52 53.84
CA ASN A 2 8.09 -14.35 53.41
C ASN A 2 8.05 -14.02 51.92
N LYS A 3 7.75 -15.04 51.11
CA LYS A 3 7.68 -14.97 49.64
C LYS A 3 6.35 -14.32 49.24
N PHE A 4 6.36 -13.02 48.95
CA PHE A 4 5.23 -12.39 48.26
C PHE A 4 5.19 -12.86 46.80
N LYS A 5 4.24 -13.75 46.48
CA LYS A 5 3.91 -14.12 45.10
C LYS A 5 3.24 -12.93 44.41
N MET A 6 3.95 -12.24 43.53
CA MET A 6 3.36 -11.29 42.59
C MET A 6 2.41 -12.03 41.63
N LYS A 7 1.11 -11.75 41.75
CA LYS A 7 0.11 -12.16 40.75
C LYS A 7 0.33 -11.34 39.48
N ILE A 8 0.76 -12.01 38.41
CA ILE A 8 0.81 -11.42 37.06
C ILE A 8 -0.62 -11.11 36.63
N VAL A 9 -0.99 -9.83 36.65
CA VAL A 9 -2.27 -9.36 36.11
C VAL A 9 -2.21 -9.47 34.60
N LYS A 10 -2.92 -10.45 34.02
CA LYS A 10 -3.08 -10.59 32.57
C LYS A 10 -3.67 -9.29 32.00
N LYS A 11 -2.90 -8.60 31.14
CA LYS A 11 -3.31 -7.38 30.44
C LYS A 11 -4.53 -7.71 29.56
N LYS A 12 -5.72 -7.26 29.96
CA LYS A 12 -6.99 -7.45 29.24
C LYS A 12 -6.84 -6.79 27.86
N ASN A 13 -6.96 -7.58 26.79
CA ASN A 13 -6.90 -7.08 25.42
C ASN A 13 -8.09 -6.12 25.20
N ARG A 14 -7.86 -4.80 25.21
CA ARG A 14 -8.91 -3.80 24.90
C ARG A 14 -9.40 -4.09 23.48
N LYS A 15 -10.58 -4.68 23.32
CA LYS A 15 -11.26 -4.77 22.02
C LYS A 15 -11.29 -3.36 21.45
N ARG A 16 -10.74 -3.16 20.24
CA ARG A 16 -10.83 -1.88 19.54
C ARG A 16 -12.32 -1.51 19.45
N ALA A 17 -12.65 -0.29 19.85
CA ALA A 17 -14.03 0.20 19.78
C ALA A 17 -14.51 0.09 18.33
N ARG A 18 -15.65 -0.56 18.11
CA ARG A 18 -16.24 -0.73 16.79
C ARG A 18 -16.74 0.63 16.30
N ILE A 19 -16.26 1.06 15.15
CA ILE A 19 -16.64 2.31 14.51
C ILE A 19 -17.99 2.11 13.83
N SER A 20 -18.90 3.07 14.05
CA SER A 20 -20.22 3.07 13.39
C SER A 20 -20.06 3.26 11.89
N HIS A 21 -20.83 2.49 11.12
CA HIS A 21 -20.93 2.63 9.67
C HIS A 21 -21.89 3.76 9.27
N LEU A 22 -22.80 4.15 10.16
CA LEU A 22 -23.88 5.10 9.87
C LEU A 22 -23.57 6.53 10.32
N ARG A 23 -22.76 6.68 11.37
CA ARG A 23 -22.45 7.99 11.95
C ARG A 23 -20.94 8.17 12.06
N LYS A 24 -20.44 9.25 11.44
CA LYS A 24 -19.07 9.72 11.61
C LYS A 24 -18.88 10.20 13.05
N PRO A 25 -17.84 9.73 13.77
CA PRO A 25 -17.47 10.32 15.05
C PRO A 25 -17.15 11.82 14.89
N GLU A 26 -17.46 12.62 15.92
CA GLU A 26 -17.21 14.07 15.90
C GLU A 26 -15.71 14.37 15.81
N GLU A 27 -14.89 13.61 16.55
CA GLU A 27 -13.43 13.76 16.60
C GLU A 27 -12.67 13.23 15.35
N MET A 28 -13.38 12.84 14.29
CA MET A 28 -12.76 12.20 13.12
C MET A 28 -13.10 12.92 11.80
N GLY A 29 -12.09 13.15 10.97
CA GLY A 29 -12.29 13.61 9.59
C GLY A 29 -13.03 12.57 8.74
N LEU A 30 -13.67 13.00 7.66
CA LEU A 30 -14.44 12.11 6.78
C LEU A 30 -13.56 11.00 6.18
N GLU A 31 -12.41 11.35 5.60
CA GLU A 31 -11.48 10.39 5.02
C GLU A 31 -10.94 9.40 6.07
N GLN A 32 -10.53 9.92 7.23
CA GLN A 32 -10.04 9.11 8.34
C GLN A 32 -11.09 8.09 8.79
N TRP A 33 -12.37 8.49 8.85
CA TRP A 33 -13.47 7.59 9.16
C TRP A 33 -13.66 6.52 8.10
N GLN A 34 -13.63 6.89 6.82
CA GLN A 34 -13.78 5.96 5.71
C GLN A 34 -12.62 4.94 5.60
N ILE A 35 -11.39 5.36 5.91
CA ILE A 35 -10.22 4.48 5.99
C ILE A 35 -10.35 3.54 7.19
N ALA A 36 -10.77 4.06 8.34
CA ALA A 36 -10.93 3.27 9.55
C ALA A 36 -12.03 2.19 9.39
N LEU A 37 -13.12 2.49 8.67
CA LEU A 37 -14.14 1.51 8.30
C LEU A 37 -13.57 0.39 7.43
N ARG A 38 -12.75 0.71 6.43
CA ARG A 38 -12.09 -0.30 5.57
C ARG A 38 -11.17 -1.21 6.38
N ARG A 39 -10.42 -0.65 7.34
CA ARG A 39 -9.59 -1.40 8.29
C ARG A 39 -10.41 -2.31 9.20
N GLN A 40 -11.55 -1.82 9.69
CA GLN A 40 -12.47 -2.63 10.50
C GLN A 40 -13.05 -3.79 9.70
N VAL A 41 -13.59 -3.52 8.51
CA VAL A 41 -14.17 -4.54 7.63
C VAL A 41 -13.12 -5.56 7.22
N ALA A 42 -11.88 -5.13 6.92
CA ALA A 42 -10.77 -6.02 6.61
C ALA A 42 -10.46 -7.01 7.75
N HIS A 43 -10.62 -6.59 9.00
CA HIS A 43 -10.41 -7.43 10.17
C HIS A 43 -11.62 -8.33 10.48
N GLU A 44 -12.84 -7.83 10.31
CA GLU A 44 -14.07 -8.59 10.58
C GLU A 44 -14.34 -9.66 9.51
N GLN A 45 -13.97 -9.40 8.25
CA GLN A 45 -14.27 -10.29 7.13
C GLN A 45 -13.24 -11.42 7.01
N LYS A 46 -13.72 -12.67 6.91
CA LYS A 46 -12.89 -13.86 6.70
C LYS A 46 -12.46 -13.98 5.23
N LEU A 47 -11.50 -13.17 4.81
CA LEU A 47 -10.89 -13.22 3.47
C LEU A 47 -9.78 -14.28 3.42
N ARG A 48 -9.52 -14.83 2.22
CA ARG A 48 -8.39 -15.72 1.94
C ARG A 48 -7.31 -14.95 1.19
N LEU A 49 -6.04 -15.19 1.53
CA LEU A 49 -4.88 -14.57 0.90
C LEU A 49 -3.97 -15.63 0.29
N LYS A 50 -3.67 -15.53 -1.01
CA LYS A 50 -2.67 -16.34 -1.70
C LYS A 50 -1.60 -15.42 -2.30
N ASN A 51 -0.33 -15.68 -2.04
CA ASN A 51 0.76 -15.01 -2.75
C ASN A 51 0.85 -15.59 -4.16
N VAL A 52 0.90 -14.74 -5.18
CA VAL A 52 1.04 -15.15 -6.58
C VAL A 52 2.34 -14.65 -7.22
N GLY A 53 3.08 -13.75 -6.56
CA GLY A 53 4.42 -13.36 -6.96
C GLY A 53 5.53 -14.11 -6.20
N GLY A 54 6.79 -13.81 -6.55
CA GLY A 54 7.98 -14.46 -5.98
C GLY A 54 8.38 -13.95 -4.59
N GLU A 55 8.07 -12.70 -4.28
CA GLU A 55 8.50 -12.06 -3.03
C GLU A 55 7.54 -12.33 -1.86
N PRO A 56 8.01 -12.43 -0.60
CA PRO A 56 7.16 -12.78 0.54
C PRO A 56 6.26 -11.62 1.03
N VAL A 57 6.67 -10.37 0.78
CA VAL A 57 6.02 -9.14 1.30
C VAL A 57 5.65 -8.19 0.16
N PHE A 58 6.63 -7.65 -0.55
CA PHE A 58 6.41 -6.74 -1.67
C PHE A 58 6.11 -7.51 -2.94
N SER A 59 4.90 -8.03 -3.01
CA SER A 59 4.48 -8.99 -4.04
C SER A 59 3.06 -8.70 -4.52
N GLU A 60 2.59 -9.54 -5.42
CA GLU A 60 1.20 -9.62 -5.82
C GLU A 60 0.49 -10.75 -5.08
N PHE A 61 -0.72 -10.46 -4.64
CA PHE A 61 -1.56 -11.37 -3.88
C PHE A 61 -2.93 -11.48 -4.54
N ARG A 62 -3.50 -12.68 -4.46
CA ARG A 62 -4.92 -12.91 -4.72
C ARG A 62 -5.68 -12.92 -3.40
N VAL A 63 -6.64 -12.01 -3.29
CA VAL A 63 -7.57 -11.92 -2.15
C VAL A 63 -8.92 -12.43 -2.58
N THR A 64 -9.39 -13.50 -1.94
CA THR A 64 -10.67 -14.15 -2.27
C THR A 64 -11.65 -13.97 -1.12
N ASN A 65 -12.87 -13.52 -1.43
CA ASN A 65 -13.98 -13.49 -0.50
C ASN A 65 -14.78 -14.80 -0.60
N PRO A 66 -14.62 -15.76 0.33
CA PRO A 66 -15.29 -17.06 0.24
C PRO A 66 -16.82 -16.96 0.29
N ARG A 67 -17.37 -15.88 0.86
CA ARG A 67 -18.83 -15.69 0.95
C ARG A 67 -19.46 -15.27 -0.38
N THR A 68 -18.76 -14.49 -1.19
CA THR A 68 -19.29 -13.95 -2.45
C THR A 68 -18.60 -14.51 -3.70
N GLY A 69 -17.58 -15.34 -3.54
CA GLY A 69 -16.75 -15.86 -4.64
C GLY A 69 -15.80 -14.84 -5.27
N GLY A 70 -15.93 -13.55 -4.96
CA GLY A 70 -15.13 -12.49 -5.59
C GLY A 70 -13.63 -12.64 -5.31
N GLU A 71 -12.82 -12.52 -6.35
CA GLU A 71 -11.36 -12.59 -6.31
C GLU A 71 -10.74 -11.31 -6.86
N TYR A 72 -9.75 -10.77 -6.15
CA TYR A 72 -9.11 -9.51 -6.53
C TYR A 72 -7.59 -9.62 -6.42
N ARG A 73 -6.89 -8.99 -7.37
CA ARG A 73 -5.43 -8.83 -7.34
C ARG A 73 -5.08 -7.66 -6.43
N VAL A 74 -4.10 -7.84 -5.56
CA VAL A 74 -3.56 -6.82 -4.66
C VAL A 74 -2.05 -6.79 -4.80
N ALA A 75 -1.49 -5.66 -5.23
CA ALA A 75 -0.05 -5.45 -5.26
C ALA A 75 0.38 -4.61 -4.05
N ILE A 76 1.36 -5.11 -3.29
CA ILE A 76 1.91 -4.42 -2.11
C ILE A 76 3.27 -3.83 -2.45
N ARG A 77 3.41 -2.52 -2.27
CA ARG A 77 4.65 -1.74 -2.49
C ARG A 77 4.98 -0.82 -1.31
N GLY A 78 4.12 -0.75 -0.29
CA GLY A 78 4.38 0.07 0.89
C GLY A 78 3.29 -0.03 1.94
N GLU A 79 3.42 0.72 3.03
CA GLU A 79 2.41 0.81 4.09
C GLU A 79 1.50 2.04 3.95
N GLY A 80 1.89 2.99 3.11
CA GLY A 80 1.18 4.23 2.88
C GLY A 80 -0.10 4.05 2.06
N LEU A 81 -0.96 5.06 2.17
CA LEU A 81 -2.13 5.19 1.29
C LEU A 81 -1.63 5.55 -0.10
N GLY A 82 -2.14 4.86 -1.12
CA GLY A 82 -1.77 5.07 -2.52
C GLY A 82 -0.53 4.29 -2.98
N ASP A 83 0.26 3.74 -2.05
CA ASP A 83 1.42 2.88 -2.40
C ASP A 83 0.98 1.57 -3.07
N ASN A 84 -0.21 1.11 -2.73
CA ASN A 84 -0.67 -0.23 -3.05
C ASN A 84 -1.79 -0.19 -4.10
N TYR A 85 -1.90 -1.24 -4.90
CA TYR A 85 -2.96 -1.39 -5.89
C TYR A 85 -3.93 -2.51 -5.52
N CYS A 86 -5.21 -2.33 -5.84
CA CYS A 86 -6.19 -3.42 -5.82
C CYS A 86 -7.11 -3.37 -7.03
N SER A 87 -7.42 -4.53 -7.62
CA SER A 87 -8.34 -4.63 -8.75
C SER A 87 -9.83 -4.59 -8.38
N CYS A 88 -10.17 -4.28 -7.11
CA CYS A 88 -11.57 -4.30 -6.68
C CYS A 88 -12.32 -3.01 -7.06
N PRO A 89 -13.64 -3.09 -7.32
CA PRO A 89 -14.43 -1.92 -7.72
C PRO A 89 -14.35 -0.75 -6.73
N ASP A 90 -14.35 -1.03 -5.41
CA ASP A 90 -14.17 -0.01 -4.37
C ASP A 90 -12.88 0.80 -4.57
N PHE A 91 -11.74 0.13 -4.84
CA PHE A 91 -10.46 0.82 -5.02
C PHE A 91 -10.42 1.65 -6.31
N ALA A 92 -11.04 1.16 -7.38
CA ALA A 92 -11.03 1.83 -8.68
C ALA A 92 -11.71 3.22 -8.67
N VAL A 93 -12.71 3.40 -7.79
CA VAL A 93 -13.53 4.60 -7.73
C VAL A 93 -13.31 5.44 -6.48
N ASN A 94 -12.77 4.87 -5.40
CA ASN A 94 -12.51 5.65 -4.20
C ASN A 94 -11.24 6.51 -4.33
N THR A 95 -11.18 7.55 -3.52
CA THR A 95 -10.09 8.53 -3.48
C THR A 95 -9.15 8.34 -2.29
N LEU A 96 -9.24 7.19 -1.60
CA LEU A 96 -8.58 6.98 -0.31
C LEU A 96 -7.20 6.33 -0.44
N GLY A 97 -6.85 5.84 -1.63
CA GLY A 97 -5.60 5.09 -1.85
C GLY A 97 -5.56 3.74 -1.13
N THR A 98 -6.71 3.24 -0.66
CA THR A 98 -6.82 1.94 0.01
C THR A 98 -8.22 1.35 -0.14
N CYS A 99 -8.35 0.06 0.12
CA CYS A 99 -9.61 -0.68 0.19
C CYS A 99 -9.51 -1.76 1.26
N LYS A 100 -10.63 -2.42 1.59
CA LYS A 100 -10.61 -3.51 2.57
C LYS A 100 -9.63 -4.65 2.22
N HIS A 101 -9.37 -4.91 0.94
CA HIS A 101 -8.47 -5.98 0.51
C HIS A 101 -7.00 -5.60 0.74
N ILE A 102 -6.61 -4.34 0.49
CA ILE A 102 -5.28 -3.82 0.80
C ILE A 102 -5.04 -3.87 2.31
N GLU A 103 -5.98 -3.32 3.09
CA GLU A 103 -5.86 -3.31 4.56
C GLU A 103 -5.79 -4.73 5.14
N PHE A 104 -6.54 -5.68 4.58
CA PHE A 104 -6.48 -7.09 4.96
C PHE A 104 -5.12 -7.71 4.66
N THR A 105 -4.59 -7.48 3.45
CA THR A 105 -3.29 -8.00 3.03
C THR A 105 -2.16 -7.43 3.89
N LEU A 106 -2.13 -6.11 4.10
CA LEU A 106 -1.15 -5.46 4.97
C LEU A 106 -1.22 -6.01 6.41
N ALA A 107 -2.43 -6.16 6.96
CA ALA A 107 -2.60 -6.77 8.27
C ALA A 107 -2.02 -8.19 8.33
N ARG A 108 -2.27 -9.02 7.31
CA ARG A 108 -1.75 -10.40 7.24
C ARG A 108 -0.24 -10.47 7.05
N LEU A 109 0.34 -9.54 6.29
CA LEU A 109 1.79 -9.43 6.11
C LEU A 109 2.50 -9.03 7.40
N ARG A 110 1.93 -8.09 8.16
CA ARG A 110 2.45 -7.69 9.49
C ARG A 110 2.48 -8.82 10.51
N THR A 111 1.72 -9.91 10.33
CA THR A 111 1.77 -11.09 11.21
C THR A 111 2.76 -12.15 10.74
N ARG A 112 3.36 -12.03 9.56
CA ARG A 112 4.39 -12.98 9.07
C ARG A 112 5.73 -12.70 9.75
N SER A 113 6.56 -13.73 9.88
CA SER A 113 7.94 -13.56 10.33
C SER A 113 8.67 -12.55 9.43
N GLY A 114 9.36 -11.58 10.03
CA GLY A 114 10.05 -10.51 9.30
C GLY A 114 9.15 -9.47 8.61
N GLY A 115 7.82 -9.69 8.53
CA GLY A 115 6.92 -8.87 7.72
C GLY A 115 6.86 -7.40 8.14
N LYS A 116 6.78 -7.12 9.44
CA LYS A 116 6.83 -5.73 9.95
C LYS A 116 8.17 -5.04 9.63
N LYS A 117 9.28 -5.78 9.77
CA LYS A 117 10.62 -5.25 9.49
C LYS A 117 10.76 -4.94 8.00
N ALA A 118 10.31 -5.85 7.13
CA ALA A 118 10.34 -5.65 5.68
C ALA A 118 9.49 -4.46 5.25
N LEU A 119 8.25 -4.35 5.75
CA LEU A 119 7.36 -3.22 5.46
C LEU A 119 7.96 -1.88 5.91
N ALA A 120 8.53 -1.84 7.12
CA ALA A 120 9.20 -0.64 7.64
C ALA A 120 10.48 -0.27 6.88
N ALA A 121 11.19 -1.26 6.34
CA ALA A 121 12.36 -1.03 5.49
C ALA A 121 11.99 -0.44 4.11
N GLY A 122 10.72 -0.55 3.71
CA GLY A 122 10.22 -0.02 2.45
C GLY A 122 10.56 -0.88 1.23
N PHE A 123 9.95 -0.53 0.11
CA PHE A 123 10.12 -1.24 -1.15
C PHE A 123 11.24 -0.60 -1.98
N THR A 124 12.33 -1.34 -2.13
CA THR A 124 13.47 -0.94 -2.98
C THR A 124 13.76 -2.04 -3.99
N PRO A 125 13.01 -2.11 -5.10
CA PRO A 125 13.26 -3.09 -6.16
C PRO A 125 14.59 -2.83 -6.87
N PRO A 126 15.18 -3.82 -7.56
CA PRO A 126 16.38 -3.63 -8.39
C PRO A 126 16.10 -2.88 -9.70
N TYR A 127 14.83 -2.62 -10.00
CA TYR A 127 14.35 -1.86 -11.16
C TYR A 127 13.77 -0.52 -10.71
N SER A 128 13.72 0.46 -11.61
CA SER A 128 12.93 1.67 -11.39
C SER A 128 11.51 1.43 -11.88
N GLU A 129 10.56 2.23 -11.44
CA GLU A 129 9.18 2.10 -11.93
C GLU A 129 8.54 3.47 -12.15
N VAL A 130 7.70 3.55 -13.18
CA VAL A 130 6.66 4.59 -13.26
C VAL A 130 5.31 3.95 -12.97
N TYR A 131 4.62 4.45 -11.94
CA TYR A 131 3.33 3.90 -11.53
C TYR A 131 2.28 4.98 -11.31
N LEU A 132 1.02 4.55 -11.32
CA LEU A 132 -0.12 5.40 -11.00
C LEU A 132 -0.45 5.29 -9.51
N ARG A 133 -0.18 6.37 -8.76
CA ARG A 133 -0.61 6.49 -7.36
C ARG A 133 -2.08 6.91 -7.32
N TYR A 134 -2.87 6.14 -6.57
CA TYR A 134 -4.30 6.39 -6.36
C TYR A 134 -4.53 7.19 -5.08
N GLY A 135 -5.51 8.09 -5.10
CA GLY A 135 -5.85 8.99 -4.00
C GLY A 135 -6.89 10.01 -4.45
N ALA A 136 -6.97 11.14 -3.75
CA ALA A 136 -7.82 12.29 -4.12
C ALA A 136 -7.57 12.77 -5.55
N ARG A 137 -6.32 12.67 -6.00
CA ARG A 137 -5.93 12.86 -7.38
C ARG A 137 -5.08 11.67 -7.80
N ARG A 138 -5.23 11.25 -9.05
CA ARG A 138 -4.33 10.26 -9.65
C ARG A 138 -3.04 10.98 -10.02
N GLN A 139 -1.91 10.36 -9.65
CA GLN A 139 -0.58 10.93 -9.87
C GLN A 139 0.28 9.89 -10.57
N VAL A 140 0.95 10.29 -11.65
CA VAL A 140 2.00 9.48 -12.26
C VAL A 140 3.28 9.72 -11.48
N VAL A 141 3.89 8.67 -10.96
CA VAL A 141 5.03 8.76 -10.03
C VAL A 141 6.19 7.96 -10.57
N PHE A 142 7.37 8.56 -10.59
CA PHE A 142 8.63 7.86 -10.80
C PHE A 142 9.23 7.46 -9.46
N HIS A 143 9.56 6.18 -9.30
CA HIS A 143 10.31 5.64 -8.17
C HIS A 143 11.62 5.07 -8.66
N ALA A 144 12.72 5.62 -8.17
CA ALA A 144 14.05 5.16 -8.51
C ALA A 144 14.44 3.97 -7.62
N GLY A 145 14.53 2.78 -8.23
CA GLY A 145 14.93 1.57 -7.52
C GLY A 145 16.40 1.55 -7.10
N GLY A 146 16.77 0.43 -6.47
CA GLY A 146 18.15 0.05 -6.25
C GLY A 146 18.90 -0.01 -7.58
N GLY A 147 20.13 0.51 -7.61
CA GLY A 147 20.94 0.51 -8.83
C GLY A 147 20.54 1.55 -9.89
N CYS A 148 19.44 2.32 -9.71
CA CYS A 148 19.00 3.28 -10.72
C CYS A 148 20.14 4.25 -11.14
N PRO A 149 20.55 4.25 -12.42
CA PRO A 149 21.67 5.03 -12.92
C PRO A 149 21.52 6.52 -12.61
N ALA A 150 22.62 7.19 -12.26
CA ALA A 150 22.61 8.63 -12.01
C ALA A 150 22.12 9.43 -13.23
N ALA A 151 22.41 8.94 -14.44
CA ALA A 151 21.91 9.52 -15.69
C ALA A 151 20.38 9.41 -15.82
N LEU A 152 19.79 8.25 -15.47
CA LEU A 152 18.34 8.07 -15.46
C LEU A 152 17.67 8.94 -14.39
N ARG A 153 18.24 9.05 -13.18
CA ARG A 153 17.73 9.97 -12.14
C ARG A 153 17.73 11.43 -12.62
N ARG A 154 18.80 11.85 -13.29
CA ARG A 154 18.91 13.20 -13.87
C ARG A 154 17.92 13.43 -15.01
N LEU A 155 17.67 12.40 -15.82
CA LEU A 155 16.64 12.44 -16.86
C LEU A 155 15.25 12.61 -16.22
N ALA A 156 14.91 11.77 -15.25
CA ALA A 156 13.63 11.82 -14.54
C ALA A 156 13.38 13.19 -13.90
N GLY A 157 14.40 13.83 -13.32
CA GLY A 157 14.29 15.17 -12.74
C GLY A 157 13.89 16.29 -13.71
N LYS A 158 13.88 16.04 -15.03
CA LYS A 158 13.35 16.99 -16.05
C LYS A 158 11.84 16.89 -16.25
N TYR A 159 11.22 15.80 -15.79
CA TYR A 159 9.81 15.47 -16.00
C TYR A 159 9.05 15.35 -14.68
N PHE A 160 9.71 14.85 -13.64
CA PHE A 160 9.16 14.59 -12.32
C PHE A 160 9.71 15.60 -11.31
N GLY A 161 8.86 16.02 -10.38
CA GLY A 161 9.24 16.87 -9.26
C GLY A 161 10.11 16.12 -8.24
N ALA A 162 10.58 16.83 -7.21
CA ALA A 162 11.38 16.25 -6.13
C ALA A 162 10.63 15.16 -5.33
N ASP A 163 9.31 15.21 -5.35
CA ASP A 163 8.40 14.20 -4.78
C ASP A 163 8.18 12.98 -5.71
N GLY A 164 8.85 12.97 -6.86
CA GLY A 164 8.71 11.94 -7.90
C GLY A 164 7.41 12.05 -8.70
N ILE A 165 6.58 13.08 -8.49
CA ILE A 165 5.30 13.23 -9.20
C ILE A 165 5.53 13.92 -10.55
N LEU A 166 4.88 13.42 -11.60
CA LEU A 166 4.96 13.99 -12.94
C LEU A 166 4.44 15.42 -12.91
N THR A 167 5.27 16.35 -13.37
CA THR A 167 4.93 17.78 -13.47
C THR A 167 3.86 18.02 -14.53
N ALA A 168 3.17 19.15 -14.47
CA ALA A 168 2.15 19.53 -15.45
C ALA A 168 2.72 19.51 -16.89
N ASP A 169 3.89 20.10 -17.10
CA ASP A 169 4.60 20.11 -18.40
C ASP A 169 5.15 18.73 -18.80
N GLY A 170 5.31 17.83 -17.83
CA GLY A 170 5.74 16.45 -18.05
C GLY A 170 4.69 15.61 -18.77
N TYR A 171 3.39 15.89 -18.58
CA TYR A 171 2.31 15.12 -19.22
C TYR A 171 2.34 15.20 -20.75
N GLY A 172 2.63 16.37 -21.30
CA GLY A 172 2.69 16.57 -22.76
C GLY A 172 3.96 16.03 -23.43
N ARG A 173 4.92 15.52 -22.65
CA ARG A 173 6.22 15.02 -23.14
C ARG A 173 6.59 13.67 -22.54
N PHE A 174 5.61 12.96 -21.97
CA PHE A 174 5.87 11.74 -21.21
C PHE A 174 6.39 10.61 -22.10
N GLU A 175 5.95 10.55 -23.36
CA GLU A 175 6.44 9.64 -24.38
C GLU A 175 7.92 9.86 -24.71
N VAL A 176 8.39 11.11 -24.69
CA VAL A 176 9.81 11.44 -24.87
C VAL A 176 10.62 10.89 -23.70
N PHE A 177 10.13 11.04 -22.46
CA PHE A 177 10.76 10.46 -21.28
C PHE A 177 10.89 8.94 -21.42
N LEU A 178 9.81 8.22 -21.75
CA LEU A 178 9.84 6.75 -21.88
C LEU A 178 10.85 6.29 -22.93
N ARG A 179 10.89 6.96 -24.09
CA ARG A 179 11.85 6.65 -25.16
C ARG A 179 13.29 6.90 -24.74
N GLU A 180 13.57 7.99 -24.03
CA GLU A 180 14.92 8.30 -23.56
C GLU A 180 15.35 7.38 -22.41
N ALA A 181 14.41 7.02 -21.53
CA ALA A 181 14.68 6.12 -20.42
C ALA A 181 14.95 4.68 -20.89
N GLY A 182 14.29 4.22 -21.96
CA GLY A 182 14.56 2.91 -22.56
C GLY A 182 15.94 2.75 -23.21
N ARG A 183 16.78 3.80 -23.22
CA ARG A 183 18.19 3.73 -23.65
C ARG A 183 19.14 3.32 -22.55
N PHE A 184 18.69 3.28 -21.30
CA PHE A 184 19.50 2.81 -20.18
C PHE A 184 19.32 1.29 -20.02
N ASP A 185 20.41 0.60 -19.72
CA ASP A 185 20.41 -0.81 -19.32
C ASP A 185 19.96 -0.94 -17.86
N HIS A 186 18.72 -0.52 -17.59
CA HIS A 186 18.07 -0.52 -16.28
C HIS A 186 16.56 -0.62 -16.47
N ASP A 187 15.94 -1.65 -15.91
CA ASP A 187 14.50 -1.90 -16.02
C ASP A 187 13.68 -0.70 -15.48
N LEU A 188 12.62 -0.32 -16.21
CA LEU A 188 11.69 0.77 -15.91
C LEU A 188 10.22 0.38 -16.09
#